data_AF-A0A2M8FR91-F1
#
_entry.id   AF-A0A2M8FR91-F1
#
_cell.length_a   1.000
_cell.length_b   1.000
_cell.length_c   1.000
_cell.angle_alpha   90.00
_cell.angle_beta   90.00
_cell.angle_gamma   90.00
#
_symmetry.space_group_name_H-M   'P 1'
#
loop_
_entity.id
_entity.type
_entity.pdbx_description
1 polymer ?
#
loop_
_entity_poly.entity_id
_entity_poly.type
_entity_poly.pdbx_seq_one_letter_code
_entity_poly.pdbx_strand_id
1 'polypeptide(L)'
;MKKITALTFGFLIAASAFCQSELSLNVCGNSDKIAFSKLENCHSINVTEDGYKVFGFKVSYIYGDMLTEHKLENSELTDEVIKDIAAYKPEKIYIENANVIDVTGEAHTAKPLILTMEY
;
A
#
# COMPACT_ATOMS: atom_id res chain seq x y z
N MET A 1 62.69 -3.07 17.67
CA MET A 1 61.68 -3.33 18.72
C MET A 1 60.37 -2.69 18.29
N LYS A 2 59.29 -3.48 18.26
CA LYS A 2 57.92 -3.11 17.89
C LYS A 2 57.34 -2.13 18.89
N LYS A 3 56.67 -1.05 18.44
CA LYS A 3 55.41 -0.56 19.05
C LYS A 3 54.52 0.01 17.94
N ILE A 4 53.46 -0.76 17.68
CA ILE A 4 52.31 -0.43 16.86
C ILE A 4 51.39 0.40 17.74
N THR A 5 50.95 1.56 17.28
CA THR A 5 49.73 2.19 17.81
C THR A 5 48.94 2.76 16.65
N ALA A 6 48.12 1.91 16.06
CA ALA A 6 47.08 2.32 15.12
C ALA A 6 45.96 2.99 15.91
N LEU A 7 45.75 4.29 15.67
CA LEU A 7 44.57 5.02 16.12
C LEU A 7 43.44 4.74 15.14
N THR A 8 42.72 3.65 15.35
CA THR A 8 41.41 3.43 14.72
C THR A 8 40.39 4.30 15.44
N PHE A 9 40.18 5.52 14.95
CA PHE A 9 38.95 6.26 15.28
C PHE A 9 37.83 5.69 14.42
N GLY A 10 36.98 4.90 15.08
CA GLY A 10 35.77 4.35 14.50
C GLY A 10 34.85 5.49 14.06
N PHE A 11 34.71 5.65 12.75
CA PHE A 11 33.59 6.35 12.16
C PHE A 11 32.50 5.29 11.87
N LEU A 12 31.92 4.74 12.94
CA LEU A 12 30.61 4.11 12.85
C LEU A 12 29.60 5.26 12.79
N ILE A 13 29.45 5.86 11.61
CA ILE A 13 28.20 6.54 11.33
C ILE A 13 27.20 5.41 11.27
N ALA A 14 26.42 5.27 12.35
CA ALA A 14 25.23 4.46 12.35
C ALA A 14 24.41 4.91 11.13
N ALA A 15 24.43 4.11 10.07
CA ALA A 15 23.31 4.07 9.17
C ALA A 15 22.15 3.66 10.07
N SER A 16 21.40 4.63 10.59
CA SER A 16 20.03 4.41 10.98
C SER A 16 19.35 3.97 9.69
N ALA A 17 19.45 2.67 9.39
CA ALA A 17 18.56 2.00 8.48
C ALA A 17 17.19 2.40 9.00
N PHE A 18 16.53 3.28 8.25
CA PHE A 18 15.13 3.61 8.45
C PHE A 18 14.43 2.26 8.46
N CYS A 19 14.12 1.77 9.65
CA CYS A 19 13.22 0.66 9.83
C CYS A 19 11.85 1.24 9.50
N GLN A 20 11.62 1.47 8.21
CA GLN A 20 10.33 1.86 7.69
C GLN A 20 9.43 0.69 8.05
N SER A 21 8.59 0.86 9.07
CA SER A 21 7.57 -0.13 9.38
C SER A 21 6.78 -0.31 8.08
N GLU A 22 6.87 -1.49 7.49
CA GLU A 22 6.27 -1.73 6.18
C GLU A 22 4.76 -1.90 6.37
N LEU A 23 4.05 -0.77 6.45
CA LEU A 23 2.60 -0.74 6.65
C LEU A 23 1.90 -1.54 5.54
N SER A 24 0.96 -2.38 5.95
CA SER A 24 0.28 -3.30 5.04
C SER A 24 -1.16 -2.87 4.83
N LEU A 25 -1.57 -2.71 3.58
CA LEU A 25 -2.95 -2.34 3.25
C LEU A 25 -3.86 -3.57 3.21
N ASN A 26 -5.15 -3.34 3.42
CA ASN A 26 -6.20 -4.29 3.11
C ASN A 26 -7.41 -3.56 2.51
N VAL A 27 -8.17 -4.24 1.65
CA VAL A 27 -9.49 -3.77 1.21
C VAL A 27 -10.53 -4.62 1.91
N CYS A 28 -11.33 -3.98 2.76
CA CYS A 28 -12.40 -4.65 3.51
C CYS A 28 -11.91 -5.88 4.31
N GLY A 29 -10.73 -5.76 4.90
CA GLY A 29 -10.08 -6.83 5.66
C GLY A 29 -9.47 -7.95 4.81
N ASN A 30 -9.33 -7.79 3.50
CA ASN A 30 -8.63 -8.76 2.65
C ASN A 30 -7.32 -8.17 2.11
N SER A 31 -6.27 -8.99 2.12
CA SER A 31 -4.91 -8.59 1.71
C SER A 31 -4.35 -9.37 0.52
N ASP A 32 -5.02 -10.43 0.07
CA ASP A 32 -4.53 -11.26 -1.04
C ASP A 32 -5.60 -11.52 -2.12
N LYS A 33 -6.85 -11.77 -1.69
CA LYS A 33 -7.97 -12.13 -2.54
C LYS A 33 -9.25 -11.45 -2.09
N ILE A 34 -10.14 -11.13 -3.02
CA ILE A 34 -11.44 -10.57 -2.68
C ILE A 34 -12.52 -11.04 -3.66
N ALA A 35 -13.63 -11.51 -3.11
CA ALA A 35 -14.83 -11.76 -3.89
C ALA A 35 -15.43 -10.43 -4.36
N PHE A 36 -15.83 -10.34 -5.63
CA PHE A 36 -16.42 -9.12 -6.19
C PHE A 36 -17.66 -8.69 -5.39
N SER A 37 -18.49 -9.63 -4.94
CA SER A 37 -19.65 -9.34 -4.08
C SER A 37 -19.28 -8.67 -2.74
N LYS A 38 -18.09 -8.93 -2.20
CA LYS A 38 -17.59 -8.23 -1.00
C LYS A 38 -17.17 -6.80 -1.35
N LEU A 39 -16.55 -6.61 -2.51
CA LEU A 39 -16.18 -5.30 -3.05
C LEU A 39 -17.42 -4.48 -3.42
N GLU A 40 -18.55 -5.07 -3.78
CA GLU A 40 -19.80 -4.33 -4.02
C GLU A 40 -20.37 -3.70 -2.75
N ASN A 41 -20.18 -4.36 -1.60
CA ASN A 41 -20.77 -3.97 -0.32
C ASN A 41 -19.82 -3.21 0.61
N CYS A 42 -18.52 -3.24 0.32
CA CYS A 42 -17.51 -2.55 1.11
C CYS A 42 -16.38 -2.07 0.20
N HIS A 43 -16.05 -0.77 0.32
CA HIS A 43 -15.06 -0.09 -0.54
C HIS A 43 -13.83 0.38 0.23
N SER A 44 -13.82 0.15 1.55
CA SER A 44 -12.84 0.73 2.47
C SER A 44 -11.45 0.12 2.31
N ILE A 45 -10.45 0.99 2.17
CA ILE A 45 -9.03 0.66 2.21
C ILE A 45 -8.48 1.07 3.58
N ASN A 46 -7.89 0.11 4.28
CA ASN A 46 -7.36 0.31 5.62
C ASN A 46 -5.89 -0.10 5.69
N VAL A 47 -5.21 0.43 6.68
CA VAL A 47 -3.92 -0.08 7.13
C VAL A 47 -4.18 -1.19 8.15
N THR A 48 -3.40 -2.25 8.10
CA THR A 48 -3.55 -3.42 8.98
C THR A 48 -3.09 -3.09 10.40
N GLU A 49 -2.08 -2.24 10.50
CA GLU A 49 -1.54 -1.72 11.75
C GLU A 49 -2.43 -0.60 12.32
N ASP A 50 -2.65 -0.63 13.64
CA ASP A 50 -3.43 0.38 14.36
C ASP A 50 -2.75 1.76 14.36
N GLY A 51 -3.57 2.81 14.47
CA GLY A 51 -3.08 4.20 14.58
C GLY A 51 -2.75 4.86 13.25
N TYR A 52 -3.05 4.21 12.12
CA TYR A 52 -2.83 4.73 10.78
C TYR A 52 -4.13 4.89 10.01
N LYS A 53 -4.15 5.85 9.07
CA LYS A 53 -5.28 6.11 8.18
C LYS A 53 -4.80 6.38 6.76
N VAL A 54 -5.53 5.85 5.77
CA VAL A 54 -5.30 6.13 4.35
C VAL A 54 -5.97 7.45 3.96
N PHE A 55 -5.26 8.30 3.23
CA PHE A 55 -5.77 9.60 2.75
C PHE A 55 -5.81 9.71 1.22
N GLY A 56 -5.24 8.74 0.53
CA GLY A 56 -5.29 8.67 -0.91
C GLY A 56 -4.42 7.55 -1.42
N PHE A 57 -4.71 7.06 -2.60
CA PHE A 57 -4.03 5.94 -3.23
C PHE A 57 -4.27 5.96 -4.74
N LYS A 58 -3.52 5.15 -5.46
CA LYS A 58 -3.80 4.80 -6.85
C LYS A 58 -4.38 3.40 -6.89
N VAL A 59 -5.47 3.20 -7.61
CA VAL A 59 -5.96 1.88 -8.00
C VAL A 59 -5.74 1.66 -9.49
N SER A 60 -5.20 0.51 -9.87
CA SER A 60 -5.01 0.14 -11.26
C SER A 60 -5.36 -1.32 -11.54
N TYR A 61 -5.67 -1.62 -12.80
CA TYR A 61 -5.95 -2.98 -13.28
C TYR A 61 -5.74 -3.06 -14.80
N ILE A 62 -5.56 -4.28 -15.31
CA ILE A 62 -5.32 -4.53 -16.73
C ILE A 62 -6.56 -5.21 -17.34
N TYR A 63 -7.02 -4.71 -18.48
CA TYR A 63 -8.06 -5.34 -19.30
C TYR A 63 -7.71 -5.20 -20.79
N GLY A 64 -7.66 -6.33 -21.51
CA GLY A 64 -7.40 -6.34 -22.96
C GLY A 64 -6.12 -5.58 -23.36
N ASP A 65 -5.02 -5.83 -22.64
CA ASP A 65 -3.71 -5.16 -22.78
C ASP A 65 -3.68 -3.65 -22.44
N MET A 66 -4.80 -3.08 -21.98
CA MET A 66 -4.88 -1.70 -21.51
C MET A 66 -4.73 -1.64 -19.98
N LEU A 67 -3.85 -0.76 -19.50
CA LEU A 67 -3.77 -0.39 -18.10
C LEU A 67 -4.78 0.73 -17.82
N THR A 68 -5.69 0.50 -16.89
CA THR A 68 -6.58 1.54 -16.36
C THR A 68 -6.08 1.96 -14.98
N GLU A 69 -6.03 3.26 -14.71
CA GLU A 69 -5.60 3.82 -13.43
C GLU A 69 -6.59 4.89 -12.93
N HIS A 70 -6.88 4.88 -11.63
CA HIS A 70 -7.63 5.94 -10.95
C HIS A 70 -6.83 6.40 -9.73
N LYS A 71 -6.69 7.72 -9.57
CA LYS A 71 -6.12 8.33 -8.37
C LYS A 71 -7.24 8.82 -7.47
N LEU A 72 -7.23 8.39 -6.22
CA LEU A 72 -8.26 8.67 -5.23
C LEU A 72 -7.65 9.42 -4.04
N GLU A 73 -8.38 10.42 -3.54
CA GLU A 73 -7.96 11.30 -2.42
C GLU A 73 -8.82 11.06 -1.17
N ASN A 74 -9.14 9.78 -0.93
CA ASN A 74 -9.90 9.29 0.21
C ASN A 74 -9.39 7.89 0.60
N SER A 75 -10.08 7.22 1.52
CA SER A 75 -9.79 5.84 1.96
C SER A 75 -10.74 4.80 1.35
N GLU A 76 -11.41 5.10 0.23
CA GLU A 76 -12.45 4.24 -0.31
C GLU A 76 -12.40 4.16 -1.84
N LEU A 77 -12.63 2.97 -2.40
CA LEU A 77 -12.90 2.85 -3.84
C LEU A 77 -14.21 3.58 -4.18
N THR A 78 -14.26 4.28 -5.32
CA THR A 78 -15.48 4.98 -5.75
C THR A 78 -16.41 4.03 -6.49
N ASP A 79 -17.72 4.33 -6.47
CA ASP A 79 -18.72 3.59 -7.24
C ASP A 79 -18.37 3.47 -8.74
N GLU A 80 -17.68 4.47 -9.30
CA GLU A 80 -17.18 4.44 -10.67
C GLU A 80 -16.14 3.32 -10.86
N VAL A 81 -15.12 3.26 -9.99
CA VAL A 81 -14.12 2.19 -10.02
C VAL A 81 -14.76 0.82 -9.83
N ILE A 82 -15.73 0.70 -8.91
CA ILE A 82 -16.45 -0.55 -8.68
C ILE A 82 -17.22 -0.98 -9.93
N LYS A 83 -17.90 -0.04 -10.62
CA LYS A 83 -18.59 -0.29 -11.89
C LYS A 83 -17.65 -0.74 -12.99
N ASP A 84 -16.47 -0.14 -13.09
CA ASP A 84 -15.48 -0.52 -14.10
C ASP A 84 -14.93 -1.93 -13.83
N ILE A 85 -14.62 -2.25 -12.57
CA ILE A 85 -14.21 -3.62 -12.17
C ILE A 85 -15.32 -4.63 -12.47
N ALA A 86 -16.59 -4.27 -12.27
CA ALA A 86 -17.74 -5.11 -12.61
C ALA A 86 -17.81 -5.39 -14.12
N ALA A 87 -17.58 -4.35 -14.93
CA ALA A 87 -17.69 -4.39 -16.39
C ALA A 87 -16.53 -5.16 -17.04
N TYR A 88 -15.30 -4.89 -16.60
CA TYR A 88 -14.08 -5.42 -17.22
C TYR A 88 -13.60 -6.75 -16.62
N LYS A 89 -14.07 -7.08 -15.41
CA LYS A 89 -13.73 -8.30 -14.68
C LYS A 89 -12.21 -8.62 -14.65
N PRO A 90 -11.34 -7.68 -14.23
CA PRO A 90 -9.90 -7.93 -14.18
C PRO A 90 -9.54 -9.06 -13.20
N GLU A 91 -8.52 -9.86 -13.53
CA GLU A 91 -8.02 -10.91 -12.63
C GLU A 91 -7.43 -10.32 -11.34
N LYS A 92 -6.80 -9.14 -11.44
CA LYS A 92 -6.13 -8.46 -10.33
C LYS A 92 -6.40 -6.97 -10.32
N ILE A 93 -6.51 -6.43 -9.12
CA ILE A 93 -6.45 -4.98 -8.87
C ILE A 93 -5.21 -4.67 -8.01
N TYR A 94 -4.58 -3.53 -8.29
CA TYR A 94 -3.38 -3.07 -7.62
C TYR A 94 -3.70 -1.77 -6.90
N ILE A 95 -3.39 -1.70 -5.61
CA ILE A 95 -3.50 -0.48 -4.79
C ILE A 95 -2.09 -0.04 -4.45
N GLU A 96 -1.69 1.12 -4.98
CA GLU A 96 -0.32 1.59 -4.95
C GLU A 96 -0.24 3.05 -4.47
N ASN A 97 0.96 3.47 -4.07
CA ASN A 97 1.25 4.86 -3.66
C ASN A 97 0.26 5.38 -2.59
N ALA A 98 -0.13 4.52 -1.65
CA ALA A 98 -1.04 4.93 -0.59
C ALA A 98 -0.33 5.93 0.32
N ASN A 99 -0.93 7.11 0.44
CA ASN A 99 -0.56 8.12 1.42
C ASN A 99 -1.24 7.77 2.74
N VAL A 100 -0.42 7.40 3.73
CA VAL A 100 -0.89 7.01 5.06
C VAL A 100 -0.46 8.06 6.06
N ILE A 101 -1.33 8.44 6.98
CA ILE A 101 -1.01 9.36 8.07
C ILE A 101 -1.22 8.63 9.40
N ASP A 102 -0.30 8.79 10.32
CA ASP A 102 -0.41 8.25 11.68
C ASP A 102 -1.21 9.19 12.62
N VAL A 103 -1.27 8.84 13.91
CA VAL A 103 -1.95 9.66 14.93
C VAL A 103 -1.26 10.99 15.23
N THR A 104 0.02 11.17 14.87
CA THR A 104 0.76 12.43 15.09
C THR A 104 0.64 13.37 13.89
N GLY A 105 0.12 12.88 12.76
CA GLY A 105 -0.01 13.64 11.52
C GLY A 105 1.17 13.45 10.57
N GLU A 106 2.10 12.53 10.87
CA GLU A 106 3.24 12.23 10.00
C GLU A 106 2.82 11.31 8.85
N ALA A 107 3.37 11.59 7.67
CA ALA A 107 3.11 10.83 6.46
C ALA A 107 4.03 9.62 6.36
N HIS A 108 3.44 8.46 6.06
CA HIS A 108 4.10 7.18 5.89
C HIS A 108 3.70 6.57 4.55
N THR A 109 4.55 5.67 4.06
CA THR A 109 4.27 4.89 2.85
C THR A 109 3.87 3.48 3.25
N ALA A 110 2.81 2.96 2.64
CA ALA A 110 2.44 1.56 2.75
C ALA A 110 2.93 0.76 1.54
N LYS A 111 3.11 -0.55 1.74
CA LYS A 111 3.37 -1.48 0.65
C LYS A 111 2.22 -1.49 -0.35
N PRO A 112 2.50 -1.66 -1.65
CA PRO A 112 1.49 -1.98 -2.63
C PRO A 112 0.68 -3.21 -2.20
N LEU A 113 -0.63 -3.15 -2.40
CA LEU A 113 -1.53 -4.26 -2.20
C LEU A 113 -1.99 -4.79 -3.56
N ILE A 114 -1.87 -6.09 -3.75
CA ILE A 114 -2.30 -6.78 -4.98
C ILE A 114 -3.41 -7.75 -4.58
N LEU A 115 -4.62 -7.51 -5.07
CA LEU A 115 -5.77 -8.38 -4.80
C LEU A 115 -6.11 -9.18 -6.04
N THR A 116 -6.21 -10.49 -5.88
CA THR A 116 -6.80 -11.37 -6.89
C THR A 116 -8.32 -11.36 -6.76
N MET A 117 -9.01 -11.10 -7.86
CA MET A 117 -10.47 -10.99 -7.90
C MET A 117 -11.12 -12.37 -8.07
N GLU A 118 -12.15 -12.64 -7.27
CA GLU A 118 -13.00 -13.82 -7.38
C GLU A 118 -14.42 -13.38 -7.78
N TYR A 119 -14.91 -13.85 -8.94
CA TYR A 119 -16.20 -13.46 -9.52
C TYR A 119 -17.27 -14.53 -9.33
#